data_AF-A0A4R1BCH2-F1
#
_entry.id   AF-A0A4R1BCH2-F1
#
_cell.length_a   1.000
_cell.length_b   1.000
_cell.length_c   1.000
_cell.angle_alpha   90.00
_cell.angle_beta   90.00
_cell.angle_gamma   90.00
#
_symmetry.space_group_name_H-M   'P 1'
#
loop_
_entity.id
_entity.type
_entity.pdbx_description
1 polymer ?
#
loop_
_entity_poly.entity_id
_entity_poly.type
_entity_poly.pdbx_seq_one_letter_code
_entity_poly.pdbx_strand_id
1 'polypeptide(L)'
;MRATLREIGEGEVAENRMVSNARDRLRYIASLTEQAASQTLNAAEAIGDRLHAQQAEAAELARLTRSERLRAFLARLGEEHAASTGQLTEIVQAQAYQDLVGQVINKLLDTVQRIEDSLAHLLIEEAPEGNLSGPQVRQAEQISQDDIDDLFG
;
A
#
# COMPACT_ATOMS: atom_id res chain seq x y z
N MET A 1 -7.96 24.55 30.93
CA MET A 1 -8.36 24.66 29.50
C MET A 1 -7.20 24.92 28.53
N ARG A 2 -6.17 25.72 28.84
CA ARG A 2 -4.97 25.83 27.96
C ARG A 2 -4.10 24.57 27.91
N ALA A 3 -4.06 23.79 28.99
CA ALA A 3 -3.34 22.51 29.03
C ALA A 3 -4.01 21.44 28.16
N THR A 4 -5.34 21.34 28.20
CA THR A 4 -6.13 20.34 27.45
C THR A 4 -6.10 20.58 25.94
N LEU A 5 -6.11 21.83 25.47
CA LEU A 5 -5.98 22.14 24.04
C LEU A 5 -4.57 21.88 23.48
N ARG A 6 -3.53 22.05 24.31
CA ARG A 6 -2.15 21.72 23.93
C ARG A 6 -1.94 20.20 23.89
N GLU A 7 -2.53 19.48 24.84
CA GLU A 7 -2.49 18.01 24.92
C GLU A 7 -3.28 17.35 23.76
N ILE A 8 -4.40 17.93 23.34
CA ILE A 8 -5.16 17.49 22.16
C ILE A 8 -4.41 17.82 20.87
N GLY A 9 -3.84 19.03 20.74
CA GLY A 9 -3.03 19.40 19.57
C GLY A 9 -1.71 18.63 19.45
N GLU A 10 -1.10 18.21 20.56
CA GLU A 10 0.07 17.32 20.54
C GLU A 10 -0.32 15.88 20.18
N GLY A 11 -1.52 15.42 20.58
CA GLY A 11 -2.10 14.13 20.18
C GLY A 11 -2.44 14.05 18.68
N GLU A 12 -3.10 15.07 18.14
CA GLU A 12 -3.45 15.13 16.71
C GLU A 12 -2.21 15.19 15.81
N VAL A 13 -1.17 15.95 16.20
CA VAL A 13 0.09 16.02 15.43
C VAL A 13 0.82 14.68 15.47
N ALA A 14 0.72 13.92 16.56
CA ALA A 14 1.28 12.57 16.65
C ALA A 14 0.52 11.55 15.79
N GLU A 15 -0.81 11.57 15.81
CA GLU A 15 -1.65 10.69 14.97
C GLU A 15 -1.47 11.00 13.48
N ASN A 16 -1.51 12.27 13.08
CA ASN A 16 -1.32 12.69 11.70
C ASN A 16 0.09 12.31 11.18
N ARG A 17 1.12 12.40 12.04
CA ARG A 17 2.47 11.88 11.73
C ARG A 17 2.51 10.37 11.58
N MET A 18 1.81 9.62 12.42
CA MET A 18 1.78 8.14 12.34
C MET A 18 1.06 7.67 11.08
N VAL A 19 -0.06 8.30 10.71
CA VAL A 19 -0.84 7.99 9.50
C VAL A 19 -0.06 8.34 8.22
N SER A 20 0.56 9.52 8.16
CA SER A 20 1.47 9.90 7.07
C SER A 20 2.63 8.89 6.93
N ASN A 21 3.23 8.49 8.05
CA ASN A 21 4.29 7.49 8.08
C ASN A 21 3.83 6.12 7.55
N ALA A 22 2.59 5.70 7.86
CA ALA A 22 2.02 4.46 7.36
C ALA A 22 1.78 4.50 5.84
N ARG A 23 1.32 5.63 5.29
CA ARG A 23 1.15 5.81 3.84
C ARG A 23 2.45 5.78 3.07
N ASP A 24 3.48 6.45 3.57
CA ASP A 24 4.80 6.44 2.95
C ASP A 24 5.42 5.04 2.98
N ARG A 25 5.22 4.30 4.09
CA ARG A 25 5.60 2.88 4.17
C ARG A 25 4.82 2.02 3.16
N LEU A 26 3.52 2.22 3.01
CA LEU A 26 2.71 1.46 2.04
C LEU A 26 3.13 1.75 0.60
N ARG A 27 3.41 3.01 0.26
CA ARG A 27 3.98 3.39 -1.05
C ARG A 27 5.34 2.75 -1.27
N TYR A 28 6.19 2.76 -0.24
CA TYR A 28 7.52 2.13 -0.31
C TYR A 28 7.41 0.61 -0.53
N ILE A 29 6.52 -0.08 0.21
CA ILE A 29 6.26 -1.51 0.04
C ILE A 29 5.71 -1.80 -1.36
N ALA A 30 4.77 -0.98 -1.86
CA ALA A 30 4.22 -1.13 -3.20
C ALA A 30 5.32 -1.03 -4.28
N SER A 31 6.17 0.00 -4.18
CA SER A 31 7.29 0.20 -5.11
C SER A 31 8.34 -0.91 -5.04
N LEU A 32 8.69 -1.38 -3.83
CA LEU A 32 9.60 -2.53 -3.67
C LEU A 32 9.03 -3.81 -4.26
N THR A 33 7.72 -4.01 -4.12
CA THR A 33 7.03 -5.18 -4.67
C THR A 33 7.02 -5.12 -6.20
N GLU A 34 6.74 -3.94 -6.77
CA GLU A 34 6.87 -3.66 -8.22
C GLU A 34 8.25 -4.01 -8.76
N GLN A 35 9.29 -3.51 -8.09
CA GLN A 35 10.66 -3.78 -8.45
C GLN A 35 11.01 -5.27 -8.37
N ALA A 36 10.58 -5.97 -7.33
CA ALA A 36 10.85 -7.39 -7.13
C ALA A 36 10.22 -8.26 -8.23
N ALA A 37 8.99 -7.97 -8.66
CA ALA A 37 8.40 -8.69 -9.79
C ALA A 37 9.08 -8.38 -11.10
N SER A 38 9.40 -7.12 -11.37
CA SER A 38 10.13 -6.75 -12.58
C SER A 38 11.46 -7.51 -12.67
N GLN A 39 12.21 -7.57 -11.56
CA GLN A 39 13.43 -8.37 -11.47
C GLN A 39 13.18 -9.88 -11.71
N THR A 40 12.11 -10.42 -11.13
CA THR A 40 11.73 -11.82 -11.30
C THR A 40 11.36 -12.15 -12.75
N LEU A 41 10.60 -11.27 -13.41
CA LEU A 41 10.20 -11.41 -14.81
C LEU A 41 11.42 -11.39 -15.73
N ASN A 42 12.29 -10.39 -15.57
CA ASN A 42 13.51 -10.26 -16.35
C ASN A 42 14.43 -11.48 -16.18
N ALA A 43 14.54 -12.01 -14.95
CA ALA A 43 15.30 -13.22 -14.69
C ALA A 43 14.66 -14.45 -15.36
N ALA A 44 13.33 -14.58 -15.31
CA ALA A 44 12.61 -15.68 -15.94
C ALA A 44 12.78 -15.67 -17.47
N GLU A 45 12.65 -14.50 -18.10
CA GLU A 45 12.88 -14.30 -19.54
C GLU A 45 14.32 -14.66 -19.94
N ALA A 46 15.32 -14.14 -19.20
CA ALA A 46 16.71 -14.43 -19.48
C ALA A 46 17.07 -15.92 -19.34
N ILE A 47 16.44 -16.63 -18.40
CA ILE A 47 16.58 -18.10 -18.29
C ILE A 47 15.90 -18.78 -19.48
N GLY A 48 14.69 -18.35 -19.86
CA GLY A 48 13.95 -18.89 -21.00
C GLY A 48 14.74 -18.81 -22.30
N ASP A 49 15.33 -17.65 -22.60
CA ASP A 49 16.17 -17.44 -23.79
C ASP A 49 17.38 -18.40 -23.82
N ARG A 50 18.05 -18.57 -22.67
CA ARG A 50 19.17 -19.50 -22.53
C ARG A 50 18.74 -20.95 -22.73
N LEU A 51 17.62 -21.37 -22.14
CA LEU A 51 17.09 -22.73 -22.30
C LEU A 51 16.75 -23.02 -23.76
N HIS A 52 16.13 -22.05 -24.47
CA HIS A 52 15.83 -22.16 -25.89
C HIS A 52 17.08 -22.29 -26.75
N ALA A 53 18.11 -21.46 -26.50
CA ALA A 53 19.38 -21.56 -27.21
C ALA A 53 20.06 -22.92 -26.98
N GLN A 54 20.10 -23.38 -25.74
CA GLN A 54 20.67 -24.69 -25.39
C GLN A 54 19.88 -25.85 -26.00
N GLN A 55 18.55 -25.75 -26.07
CA GLN A 55 17.71 -26.76 -26.70
C GLN A 55 18.00 -26.86 -28.21
N ALA A 56 18.15 -25.72 -28.89
CA ALA A 56 18.50 -25.69 -30.32
C ALA A 56 19.89 -26.31 -30.56
N GLU A 57 20.89 -25.96 -29.74
CA GLU A 57 22.23 -26.54 -29.82
C GLU A 57 22.22 -28.05 -29.55
N ALA A 58 21.50 -28.50 -28.51
CA ALA A 58 21.36 -29.91 -28.18
C ALA A 58 20.72 -30.72 -29.32
N ALA A 59 19.71 -30.15 -29.99
CA ALA A 59 19.07 -30.76 -31.15
C ALA A 59 20.04 -30.95 -32.33
N GLU A 60 20.85 -29.94 -32.63
CA GLU A 60 21.88 -30.02 -33.68
C GLU A 60 22.96 -31.06 -33.34
N LEU A 61 23.47 -31.05 -32.10
CA LEU A 61 24.44 -32.04 -31.63
C LEU A 61 23.88 -33.47 -31.66
N ALA A 62 22.59 -33.66 -31.39
CA ALA A 62 21.93 -34.96 -31.44
C ALA A 62 21.89 -35.53 -32.88
N ARG A 63 21.82 -34.67 -33.90
CA ARG A 63 21.88 -35.06 -35.33
C ARG A 63 23.29 -35.44 -35.77
N LEU A 64 24.31 -34.80 -35.20
CA LEU A 64 25.71 -35.02 -35.54
C LEU A 64 26.32 -36.23 -34.82
N THR A 65 25.78 -36.60 -33.66
CA THR A 65 26.35 -37.69 -32.86
C THR A 65 26.01 -39.09 -33.37
N ARG A 66 27.03 -39.97 -33.35
CA ARG A 66 26.89 -41.40 -33.62
C ARG A 66 26.65 -42.23 -32.35
N SER A 67 26.86 -41.65 -31.17
CA SER A 67 26.66 -42.33 -29.89
C SER A 67 25.18 -42.32 -29.51
N GLU A 68 24.55 -43.49 -29.44
CA GLU A 68 23.16 -43.62 -29.00
C GLU A 68 22.95 -43.12 -27.57
N ARG A 69 23.90 -43.38 -26.67
CA ARG A 69 23.85 -42.89 -25.28
C ARG A 69 23.83 -41.36 -25.23
N LEU A 70 24.68 -40.70 -26.03
CA LEU A 70 24.72 -39.23 -26.07
C LEU A 70 23.46 -38.66 -26.72
N ARG A 71 22.97 -39.27 -27.79
CA ARG A 71 21.70 -38.87 -28.42
C ARG A 71 20.53 -38.96 -27.45
N ALA A 72 20.42 -40.06 -26.71
CA ALA A 72 19.37 -40.24 -25.71
C ALA A 72 19.49 -39.24 -24.56
N PHE A 73 20.70 -38.87 -24.13
CA PHE A 73 20.92 -37.82 -23.14
C PHE A 73 20.46 -36.45 -23.64
N LEU A 74 20.86 -36.07 -24.86
CA LEU A 74 20.47 -34.78 -25.46
C LEU A 74 18.96 -34.68 -25.69
N ALA A 75 18.29 -35.78 -26.04
CA ALA A 75 16.83 -35.83 -26.15
C ALA A 75 16.14 -35.55 -24.79
N ARG A 76 16.57 -36.24 -23.73
CA ARG A 76 16.06 -35.99 -22.37
C ARG A 76 16.34 -34.58 -21.89
N LEU A 77 17.53 -34.05 -22.17
CA LEU A 77 17.87 -32.67 -21.84
C LEU A 77 16.92 -31.69 -22.55
N GLY A 78 16.58 -31.94 -23.82
CA GLY A 78 15.58 -31.15 -24.55
C GLY A 78 14.19 -31.20 -23.92
N GLU A 79 13.74 -32.36 -23.45
CA GLU A 79 12.47 -32.52 -22.72
C GLU A 79 12.47 -31.77 -21.38
N GLU A 80 13.55 -31.87 -20.60
CA GLU A 80 13.72 -31.14 -19.33
C GLU A 80 13.75 -29.62 -19.54
N HIS A 81 14.42 -29.15 -20.59
CA HIS A 81 14.43 -27.73 -20.96
C HIS A 81 13.03 -27.24 -21.35
N ALA A 82 12.30 -28.01 -22.16
CA ALA A 82 10.93 -27.67 -22.56
C ALA A 82 9.98 -27.60 -21.34
N ALA A 83 10.10 -28.55 -20.40
CA ALA A 83 9.35 -28.52 -19.15
C ALA A 83 9.69 -27.27 -18.32
N SER A 84 10.98 -26.94 -18.21
CA SER A 84 11.45 -25.75 -17.47
C SER A 84 10.94 -24.44 -18.09
N THR A 85 10.93 -24.32 -19.43
CA THR A 85 10.33 -23.17 -20.13
C THR A 85 8.84 -23.04 -19.83
N GLY A 86 8.11 -24.16 -19.73
CA GLY A 86 6.70 -24.16 -19.31
C GLY A 86 6.53 -23.54 -17.91
N GLN A 87 7.36 -23.94 -16.95
CA GLN A 87 7.33 -23.38 -15.59
C GLN A 87 7.68 -21.90 -15.54
N LEU A 88 8.64 -21.44 -16.35
CA LEU A 88 8.95 -20.00 -16.47
C LEU A 88 7.76 -19.21 -17.01
N THR A 89 7.01 -19.79 -17.96
CA THR A 89 5.79 -19.19 -18.49
C THR A 89 4.72 -19.06 -17.39
N GLU A 90 4.57 -20.08 -16.54
CA GLU A 90 3.66 -20.02 -15.38
C GLU A 90 4.06 -18.92 -14.39
N ILE A 91 5.36 -18.75 -14.13
CA ILE A 91 5.88 -17.67 -13.28
C ILE A 91 5.52 -16.30 -13.87
N VAL A 92 5.79 -16.09 -15.17
CA VAL A 92 5.46 -14.85 -15.88
C VAL A 92 3.96 -14.56 -15.81
N GLN A 93 3.12 -15.58 -16.04
CA GLN A 93 1.67 -15.43 -15.95
C GLN A 93 1.21 -15.09 -14.53
N ALA A 94 1.79 -15.71 -13.50
CA ALA A 94 1.47 -15.41 -12.12
C ALA A 94 1.84 -13.97 -11.74
N GLN A 95 2.89 -13.39 -12.34
CA GLN A 95 3.24 -11.98 -12.10
C GLN A 95 2.21 -10.99 -12.66
N ALA A 96 1.37 -11.36 -13.63
CA ALA A 96 0.28 -10.49 -14.09
C ALA A 96 -0.74 -10.16 -12.97
N TYR A 97 -0.84 -11.00 -11.93
CA TYR A 97 -1.64 -10.66 -10.75
C TYR A 97 -1.07 -9.49 -9.96
N GLN A 98 0.24 -9.26 -10.03
CA GLN A 98 0.86 -8.14 -9.35
C GLN A 98 0.42 -6.80 -9.92
N ASP A 99 0.24 -6.67 -11.23
CA ASP A 99 -0.28 -5.44 -11.84
C ASP A 99 -1.66 -5.09 -11.26
N LEU A 100 -2.48 -6.11 -11.06
CA LEU A 100 -3.81 -5.95 -10.47
C LEU A 100 -3.71 -5.56 -8.98
N VAL A 101 -2.81 -6.18 -8.22
CA VAL A 101 -2.56 -5.85 -6.81
C VAL A 101 -2.02 -4.42 -6.67
N GLY A 102 -1.11 -3.99 -7.54
CA GLY A 102 -0.58 -2.63 -7.56
C GLY A 102 -1.67 -1.59 -7.82
N GLN A 103 -2.57 -1.85 -8.77
CA GLN A 103 -3.74 -0.99 -9.01
C GLN A 103 -4.67 -0.90 -7.78
N VAL A 104 -4.89 -2.01 -7.08
CA VAL A 104 -5.71 -2.03 -5.86
C VAL A 104 -5.04 -1.25 -4.74
N ILE A 105 -3.74 -1.41 -4.52
CA ILE A 105 -2.98 -0.67 -3.51
C ILE A 105 -3.06 0.85 -3.79
N ASN A 106 -2.89 1.27 -5.04
CA ASN A 106 -3.01 2.69 -5.42
C ASN A 106 -4.41 3.24 -5.12
N LYS A 107 -5.48 2.52 -5.50
CA LYS A 107 -6.87 2.93 -5.19
C LYS A 107 -7.15 3.01 -3.68
N LEU A 108 -6.57 2.10 -2.91
CA LEU A 108 -6.68 2.13 -1.45
C LEU A 108 -5.96 3.36 -0.88
N LEU A 109 -4.74 3.65 -1.33
CA LEU A 109 -4.00 4.85 -0.93
C LEU A 109 -4.77 6.16 -1.24
N ASP A 110 -5.39 6.24 -2.42
CA ASP A 110 -6.22 7.40 -2.80
C ASP A 110 -7.48 7.51 -1.92
N THR A 111 -8.09 6.38 -1.58
CA THR A 111 -9.28 6.36 -0.73
C THR A 111 -8.95 6.78 0.70
N VAL A 112 -7.82 6.32 1.24
CA VAL A 112 -7.33 6.75 2.55
C VAL A 112 -7.04 8.25 2.56
N GLN A 113 -6.42 8.80 1.50
CA GLN A 113 -6.21 10.25 1.38
C GLN A 113 -7.52 11.04 1.44
N ARG A 114 -8.55 10.60 0.71
CA ARG A 114 -9.84 11.30 0.73
C ARG A 114 -10.50 11.29 2.11
N ILE A 115 -10.35 10.19 2.84
CA ILE A 115 -10.85 10.08 4.22
C ILE A 115 -10.08 11.05 5.13
N GLU A 116 -8.74 11.10 5.01
CA GLU A 116 -7.90 12.05 5.73
C GLU A 116 -8.30 13.50 5.45
N ASP A 117 -8.47 13.87 4.18
CA ASP A 117 -8.86 15.23 3.78
C ASP A 117 -10.23 15.61 4.35
N SER A 118 -11.18 14.66 4.35
CA SER A 118 -12.52 14.88 4.89
C SER A 118 -12.49 15.07 6.41
N LEU A 119 -11.70 14.26 7.13
CA LEU A 119 -11.51 14.41 8.57
C LEU A 119 -10.80 15.72 8.92
N ALA A 120 -9.77 16.09 8.16
CA ALA A 120 -9.07 17.36 8.33
C ALA A 120 -10.00 18.55 8.07
N HIS A 121 -10.88 18.47 7.07
CA HIS A 121 -11.86 19.51 6.79
C HIS A 121 -12.86 19.67 7.94
N LEU A 122 -13.38 18.57 8.49
CA LEU A 122 -14.28 18.59 9.65
C LEU A 122 -13.60 19.20 10.89
N LEU A 123 -12.34 18.85 11.14
CA LEU A 123 -11.54 19.43 12.23
C LEU A 123 -11.32 20.95 12.06
N ILE A 124 -11.14 21.41 10.82
CA ILE A 124 -11.01 22.84 10.52
C ILE A 124 -12.35 23.57 10.66
N GLU A 125 -13.46 22.96 10.24
CA GLU A 125 -14.81 23.52 10.42
C GLU A 125 -15.24 23.59 11.89
N GLU A 126 -14.78 22.65 12.73
CA GLU A 126 -15.00 22.65 14.18
C GLU A 126 -13.98 23.51 14.96
N ALA A 127 -12.89 23.97 14.33
CA ALA A 127 -11.97 24.93 14.90
C ALA A 127 -12.59 26.33 14.85
N PRO A 128 -13.04 26.90 15.98
CA PRO A 128 -13.86 28.10 15.96
C PRO A 128 -12.99 29.32 15.66
N GLU A 129 -13.26 30.00 14.54
CA GLU A 129 -12.90 31.40 14.40
C GLU A 129 -13.77 32.22 15.37
N GLY A 130 -13.22 32.45 16.56
CA GLY A 130 -13.73 33.44 17.50
C GLY A 130 -14.88 32.98 18.38
N ASN A 131 -14.65 33.01 19.69
CA ASN A 131 -15.65 32.87 20.76
C ASN A 131 -16.52 31.60 20.69
N LEU A 132 -16.02 30.52 21.28
CA LEU A 132 -16.89 29.54 21.94
C LEU A 132 -17.55 30.19 23.16
N SER A 133 -18.50 31.09 22.91
CA SER A 133 -19.64 31.20 23.79
C SER A 133 -20.51 30.00 23.46
N GLY A 134 -20.44 28.93 24.27
CA GLY A 134 -21.55 27.98 24.39
C GLY A 134 -22.86 28.74 24.64
N PRO A 135 -24.05 28.11 24.58
CA PRO A 135 -25.33 28.81 24.73
C PRO A 135 -25.22 29.76 25.92
N GLN A 136 -25.16 31.07 25.64
CA GLN A 136 -25.01 32.05 26.69
C GLN A 136 -26.32 31.96 27.45
N VAL A 137 -26.27 31.28 28.60
CA VAL A 137 -27.21 31.54 29.67
C VAL A 137 -27.01 33.03 29.91
N ARG A 138 -27.90 33.86 29.36
CA ARG A 138 -28.05 35.23 29.81
C ARG A 138 -28.02 35.10 31.32
N GLN A 139 -27.05 35.73 31.98
CA GLN A 139 -27.15 35.90 33.42
C GLN A 139 -28.48 36.61 33.61
N ALA A 140 -29.53 35.84 33.89
CA ALA A 140 -30.72 36.34 34.52
C ALA A 140 -30.15 37.06 35.74
N GLU A 141 -30.50 38.34 35.86
CA GLU A 141 -30.13 39.21 36.97
C GLU A 141 -29.98 38.34 38.22
N GLN A 142 -28.78 38.34 38.80
CA GLN A 142 -28.59 37.76 40.11
C GLN A 142 -29.45 38.59 41.06
N ILE A 143 -30.69 38.14 41.25
CA ILE A 143 -31.59 38.63 42.28
C ILE A 143 -30.85 38.37 43.59
N SER A 144 -30.52 39.46 44.30
CA SER A 144 -29.83 39.35 45.58
C SER A 144 -30.74 38.62 46.57
N GLN A 145 -30.15 37.92 47.54
CA GLN A 145 -30.91 37.30 48.61
C GLN A 145 -31.78 38.33 49.37
N ASP A 146 -31.33 39.59 49.40
CA ASP A 146 -32.07 40.72 49.96
C ASP A 146 -33.36 41.05 49.17
N ASP A 147 -33.35 40.89 47.83
CA ASP A 147 -34.53 41.13 46.98
C ASP A 147 -35.59 40.03 47.13
N ILE A 148 -35.17 38.84 47.59
CA ILE A 148 -36.07 37.71 47.88
C ILE A 148 -36.78 37.92 49.22
N ASP A 149 -36.07 38.47 50.21
CA ASP A 149 -36.62 38.73 51.55
C ASP A 149 -37.67 39.85 51.54
N ASP A 150 -37.52 40.87 50.69
CA ASP A 150 -38.50 41.96 50.51
C ASP A 150 -39.82 41.53 49.83
N LEU A 151 -39.85 40.37 49.16
CA LEU A 151 -41.05 39.89 48.45
C LEU A 151 -42.00 39.08 49.36
N PHE A 152 -41.53 38.66 50.53
CA PHE A 152 -42.27 37.80 51.47
C PHE A 152 -42.40 38.38 52.89
N GLY A 153 -41.92 39.60 53.13
CA GLY A 153 -42.16 40.40 54.35
C GLY A 153 -43.33 41.37 54.21
#